data_AF-A0A7L0HRT4-F1
#
_entry.id   AF-A0A7L0HRT4-F1
#
_cell.length_a   1.000
_cell.length_b   1.000
_cell.length_c   1.000
_cell.angle_alpha   90.00
_cell.angle_beta   90.00
_cell.angle_gamma   90.00
#
_symmetry.space_group_name_H-M   'P 1'
#
loop_
_entity.id
_entity.type
_entity.pdbx_description
1 polymer ?
#
loop_
_entity_poly.entity_id
_entity_poly.type
_entity_poly.pdbx_seq_one_letter_code
_entity_poly.pdbx_strand_id
1 'polypeptide(L)' 'MRILYLLFPFFLLLLQGAAGSNLAIRNKKECQRQKGFCGFLKCPFPFVTSGKCSRFFFCCKK' A
#
# COMPACT_ATOMS: atom_id res chain seq x y z
N MET A 1 -18.21 35.93 5.71
CA MET A 1 -18.92 34.62 5.71
C MET A 1 -18.59 33.87 4.42
N ARG A 2 -17.57 32.99 4.40
CA ARG A 2 -17.28 32.02 3.30
C ARG A 2 -16.01 31.15 3.50
N ILE A 3 -15.26 31.34 4.59
CA ILE A 3 -13.99 30.60 4.84
C ILE A 3 -14.20 29.11 5.18
N LEU A 4 -15.37 28.73 5.72
CA LEU A 4 -15.66 27.34 6.10
C LEU A 4 -15.62 26.35 4.93
N TYR A 5 -15.91 26.81 3.70
CA TYR A 5 -15.93 25.94 2.51
C TYR A 5 -14.53 25.60 1.98
N LEU A 6 -13.49 26.32 2.38
CA LEU A 6 -12.10 26.03 1.97
C LEU A 6 -11.43 24.96 2.82
N LEU A 7 -11.88 24.74 4.06
CA LEU A 7 -11.32 23.68 4.91
C LEU A 7 -11.67 22.28 4.38
N PHE A 8 -12.88 22.09 3.88
CA PHE A 8 -13.39 20.80 3.44
C PHE A 8 -12.53 20.09 2.36
N PRO A 9 -12.10 20.75 1.26
CA PRO A 9 -11.23 20.12 0.26
C PRO A 9 -9.83 19.77 0.83
N PHE A 10 -9.33 20.52 1.80
CA PHE A 10 -8.03 20.27 2.42
C PHE A 10 -8.03 18.97 3.25
N PHE A 11 -9.14 18.69 3.95
CA PHE A 11 -9.31 17.43 4.69
C PHE A 11 -9.47 16.21 3.77
N LEU A 12 -10.13 16.36 2.61
CA LEU A 12 -10.28 15.27 1.63
C LEU A 12 -8.93 14.88 0.99
N LEU A 13 -8.08 15.86 0.70
CA LEU A 13 -6.72 15.63 0.19
C LEU A 13 -5.84 14.86 1.18
N LEU A 14 -5.92 15.20 2.47
CA LEU A 14 -5.22 14.48 3.54
C LEU A 14 -5.72 13.03 3.65
N LEU A 15 -7.03 12.79 3.48
CA LEU A 15 -7.60 11.45 3.52
C LEU A 15 -7.21 10.59 2.30
N GLN A 16 -7.05 11.19 1.11
CA GLN A 16 -6.52 10.50 -0.07
C GLN A 16 -5.01 10.20 0.06
N GLY A 17 -4.24 11.08 0.71
CA GLY A 17 -2.84 10.80 1.07
C GLY A 17 -2.69 9.55 1.96
N ALA A 18 -3.65 9.31 2.84
CA ALA A 18 -3.73 8.09 3.66
C ALA A 18 -4.33 6.87 2.91
N ALA A 19 -5.06 7.06 1.81
CA ALA A 19 -5.59 5.93 1.04
C ALA A 19 -4.47 5.11 0.36
N GLY A 20 -3.35 5.75 0.01
CA GLY A 20 -2.16 5.07 -0.50
C GLY A 20 -1.53 4.10 0.51
N SER A 21 -1.58 4.42 1.81
CA SER A 21 -1.09 3.52 2.86
C SER A 21 -2.07 2.38 3.14
N ASN A 22 -3.39 2.60 3.07
CA ASN A 22 -4.39 1.55 3.23
C ASN A 22 -4.33 0.49 2.11
N LEU A 23 -4.07 0.88 0.87
CA LEU A 23 -3.84 -0.06 -0.24
C LEU A 23 -2.59 -0.92 -0.01
N ALA A 24 -1.50 -0.31 0.46
CA ALA A 24 -0.28 -1.04 0.82
C ALA A 24 -0.51 -2.02 1.99
N ILE A 25 -1.29 -1.60 3.00
CA ILE A 25 -1.67 -2.45 4.14
C ILE A 25 -2.54 -3.63 3.69
N ARG A 26 -3.50 -3.42 2.78
CA ARG A 26 -4.29 -4.51 2.18
C ARG A 26 -3.40 -5.52 1.48
N ASN A 27 -2.48 -5.06 0.63
CA ASN A 27 -1.61 -5.94 -0.14
C ASN A 27 -0.63 -6.74 0.75
N LYS A 28 -0.14 -6.14 1.85
CA LYS A 28 0.70 -6.84 2.83
C LYS A 28 -0.06 -7.97 3.52
N LYS A 29 -1.28 -7.70 4.02
CA LYS A 29 -2.11 -8.71 4.69
C LYS A 29 -2.50 -9.83 3.73
N GLU A 30 -2.84 -9.50 2.49
CA GLU A 30 -3.16 -10.47 1.44
C GLU A 30 -1.94 -11.36 1.13
N CYS A 31 -0.75 -10.76 0.97
CA CYS A 31 0.49 -11.51 0.75
C CYS A 31 0.78 -12.50 1.89
N GLN A 32 0.60 -12.07 3.14
CA GLN A 32 0.77 -12.94 4.31
C GLN A 32 -0.27 -14.06 4.37
N ARG A 33 -1.54 -13.79 4.00
CA ARG A 33 -2.59 -14.82 3.90
C ARG A 33 -2.24 -15.90 2.87
N GLN A 34 -1.58 -15.52 1.78
CA GLN A 34 -1.08 -16.44 0.76
C GLN A 34 0.24 -17.14 1.15
N LYS A 35 0.63 -17.10 2.43
CA LYS A 35 1.91 -17.62 2.96
C LYS A 35 3.15 -17.02 2.27
N GLY A 36 3.01 -15.82 1.70
CA GLY A 36 4.10 -15.03 1.15
C GLY A 36 4.62 -13.98 2.13
N PHE A 37 5.67 -13.27 1.72
CA PHE A 37 6.25 -12.16 2.48
C PHE A 37 6.53 -10.97 1.57
N CYS A 38 6.67 -9.77 2.14
CA CYS A 38 7.03 -8.59 1.36
C CYS A 38 8.55 -8.44 1.28
N GLY A 39 9.13 -8.65 0.09
CA GLY A 39 10.55 -8.42 -0.21
C GLY A 39 10.81 -7.01 -0.73
N PHE A 40 11.98 -6.45 -0.48
CA PHE A 40 12.38 -5.11 -0.93
C PHE A 40 13.02 -5.17 -2.31
N LEU A 41 12.54 -4.36 -3.28
CA LEU A 41 12.95 -4.28 -4.69
C LEU A 41 12.81 -5.57 -5.52
N LYS A 42 13.29 -6.71 -5.04
CA LYS A 42 13.24 -8.01 -5.72
C LYS A 42 13.01 -9.13 -4.69
N CYS A 43 12.45 -10.23 -5.18
CA CYS A 43 12.34 -11.46 -4.41
C CYS A 43 13.63 -12.28 -4.52
N PRO A 44 14.12 -12.85 -3.42
CA PRO A 44 15.22 -13.80 -3.48
C PRO A 44 14.77 -15.08 -4.20
N PHE A 45 15.66 -15.70 -4.98
CA PHE A 45 15.40 -17.03 -5.53
C PHE A 45 15.29 -18.04 -4.38
N PRO A 46 14.31 -18.98 -4.36
CA PRO A 46 13.40 -19.40 -5.43
C PRO A 46 12.01 -18.74 -5.40
N PHE A 47 11.84 -17.60 -4.74
CA PHE A 47 10.54 -16.95 -4.57
C PHE A 47 10.21 -16.05 -5.77
N VAL A 48 8.98 -16.15 -6.27
CA VAL A 48 8.45 -15.36 -7.38
C VAL A 48 7.64 -14.16 -6.89
N THR A 49 7.69 -13.07 -7.65
CA THR A 49 6.88 -11.86 -7.39
C THR A 49 5.42 -12.13 -7.76
N SER A 50 4.54 -12.18 -6.76
CA SER A 50 3.10 -12.35 -6.96
C SER A 50 2.31 -11.04 -6.92
N GLY A 51 2.93 -9.93 -6.52
CA GLY A 51 2.26 -8.62 -6.43
C GLY A 51 3.12 -7.55 -5.79
N LYS A 52 2.53 -6.39 -5.47
CA LYS A 52 3.21 -5.27 -4.78
C LYS A 52 2.62 -5.05 -3.39
N CYS A 53 3.44 -5.10 -2.35
CA CYS A 53 3.04 -4.71 -1.00
C CYS A 53 3.08 -3.18 -0.80
N SER A 54 4.03 -2.48 -1.43
CA SER A 54 4.17 -1.02 -1.34
C SER A 54 4.94 -0.50 -2.56
N ARG A 55 5.30 0.79 -2.58
CA ARG A 55 6.03 1.42 -3.69
C ARG A 55 7.33 0.69 -4.05
N PHE A 56 8.06 0.21 -3.04
CA PHE A 56 9.34 -0.50 -3.19
C PHE A 56 9.34 -1.93 -2.65
N PHE A 57 8.18 -2.42 -2.19
CA PHE A 57 8.05 -3.77 -1.63
C PHE A 57 7.15 -4.63 -2.50
N PHE A 58 7.60 -5.82 -2.83
CA PHE A 58 6.90 -6.80 -3.64
C PHE A 58 6.49 -8.00 -2.79
N CYS A 59 5.33 -8.56 -3.09
CA CYS A 59 4.91 -9.82 -2.48
C CYS A 59 5.66 -10.97 -3.13
N CYS A 60 6.47 -11.66 -2.33
CA CYS A 60 7.27 -12.81 -2.69
C CYS A 60 6.57 -14.07 -2.16
N LYS A 61 6.29 -15.01 -3.06
CA LYS A 61 5.76 -16.33 -2.72
C LYS A 61 6.60 -17.41 -3.38
N LYS A 62 6.59 -18.61 -2.84
CA LYS A 62 7.30 -19.75 -3.43
C LYS A 62 6.51 -20.29 -4.62
#